data_AF-A0A936QPM9-F1
#
_entry.id   AF-A0A936QPM9-F1
#
_cell.length_a   1.000
_cell.length_b   1.000
_cell.length_c   1.000
_cell.angle_alpha   90.00
_cell.angle_beta   90.00
_cell.angle_gamma   90.00
#
_symmetry.space_group_name_H-M   'P 1'
#
loop_
_entity.id
_entity.type
_entity.pdbx_description
1 polymer ?
#
loop_
_entity_poly.entity_id
_entity_poly.type
_entity_poly.pdbx_seq_one_letter_code
_entity_poly.pdbx_strand_id
1 'polypeptide(L)'
;MSYDFTSAAAQSYGSNMIQVNASPLRFGVYSGDINQDGTVDASDVSEVDNDSYNSLSGYVKTDVTGDNFVDATDVSIIDNNANSSVNLVRP
;
A
#
# COMPACT_ATOMS: atom_id res chain seq x y z
N MET A 1 5.32 -26.00 5.38
CA MET A 1 4.12 -25.18 5.63
C MET A 1 3.86 -24.39 4.36
N SER A 2 2.70 -24.56 3.73
CA SER A 2 2.30 -23.73 2.58
C SER A 2 1.33 -22.68 3.10
N TYR A 3 1.70 -21.41 2.99
CA TYR A 3 0.80 -20.30 3.30
C TYR A 3 0.23 -19.78 1.98
N ASP A 4 -1.08 -19.53 1.93
CA ASP A 4 -1.79 -19.08 0.74
C ASP A 4 -2.63 -17.85 1.06
N PHE A 5 -2.13 -16.68 0.65
CA PHE A 5 -2.79 -15.38 0.86
C PHE A 5 -3.99 -15.13 -0.06
N THR A 6 -4.34 -16.05 -0.95
CA THR A 6 -5.43 -15.85 -1.92
C THR A 6 -6.81 -16.30 -1.41
N SER A 7 -6.84 -17.06 -0.31
CA SER A 7 -8.06 -17.72 0.17
C SER A 7 -8.90 -16.88 1.14
N ALA A 8 -8.28 -16.07 2.00
CA ALA A 8 -8.96 -15.23 2.98
C ALA A 8 -8.05 -14.10 3.52
N ALA A 9 -8.64 -13.00 4.00
CA ALA A 9 -7.91 -11.93 4.69
C ALA A 9 -7.15 -12.44 5.93
N ALA A 10 -7.73 -13.40 6.66
CA ALA A 10 -7.19 -14.01 7.87
C ALA A 10 -5.90 -14.83 7.67
N GLN A 11 -5.42 -14.95 6.43
CA GLN A 11 -4.11 -15.54 6.13
C GLN A 11 -2.95 -14.59 6.49
N SER A 12 -3.24 -13.31 6.74
CA SER A 12 -2.31 -12.35 7.30
C SER A 12 -2.56 -12.15 8.80
N TYR A 13 -1.53 -11.75 9.56
CA TYR A 13 -1.72 -11.35 10.95
C TYR A 13 -2.74 -10.21 11.06
N GLY A 14 -3.65 -10.31 12.02
CA GLY A 14 -4.72 -9.31 12.22
C GLY A 14 -5.74 -9.23 11.09
N SER A 15 -5.74 -10.16 10.12
CA SER A 15 -6.52 -10.02 8.88
C SER A 15 -6.19 -8.73 8.10
N ASN A 16 -4.93 -8.31 8.13
CA ASN A 16 -4.41 -7.11 7.49
C ASN A 16 -4.27 -7.24 5.94
N MET A 17 -5.35 -7.67 5.29
CA MET A 17 -5.51 -7.73 3.84
C MET A 17 -6.94 -7.35 3.48
N ILE A 18 -7.15 -6.82 2.27
CA ILE A 18 -8.47 -6.44 1.76
C ILE A 18 -8.88 -7.32 0.59
N GLN A 19 -10.16 -7.66 0.51
CA GLN A 19 -10.69 -8.35 -0.67
C GLN A 19 -10.81 -7.36 -1.82
N VAL A 20 -10.01 -7.56 -2.88
CA VAL A 20 -9.98 -6.67 -4.06
C VAL A 20 -10.84 -7.20 -5.21
N ASN A 21 -11.22 -8.48 -5.17
CA ASN A 21 -12.12 -9.07 -6.16
C ASN A 21 -12.92 -10.25 -5.56
N ALA A 22 -14.18 -10.40 -5.97
CA ALA A 22 -15.04 -11.49 -5.55
C ALA A 22 -15.10 -12.67 -6.53
N SER A 23 -14.74 -12.47 -7.79
CA SER A 23 -14.78 -13.50 -8.84
C SER A 23 -13.79 -13.16 -9.98
N PRO A 24 -12.57 -13.75 -9.99
CA PRO A 24 -12.04 -14.70 -9.00
C PRO A 24 -11.78 -14.03 -7.65
N LEU A 25 -11.88 -14.79 -6.56
CA LEU A 25 -11.54 -14.31 -5.23
C LEU A 25 -10.08 -13.87 -5.19
N ARG A 26 -9.84 -12.61 -4.82
CA ARG A 26 -8.49 -12.05 -4.67
C ARG A 26 -8.42 -11.15 -3.45
N PHE A 27 -7.29 -11.24 -2.76
CA PHE A 27 -6.93 -10.37 -1.65
C PHE A 27 -5.68 -9.56 -2.02
N GLY A 28 -5.67 -8.30 -1.62
CA GLY A 28 -4.53 -7.39 -1.73
C GLY A 28 -3.93 -7.11 -0.35
N VAL A 29 -2.62 -6.95 -0.31
CA VAL A 29 -1.89 -6.41 0.84
C VAL A 29 -1.86 -4.88 0.69
N TYR A 30 -2.08 -4.16 1.78
CA TYR A 30 -1.97 -2.71 1.76
C TYR A 30 -0.52 -2.28 1.48
N SER A 31 -0.38 -1.23 0.68
CA SER A 31 0.90 -0.57 0.38
C SER A 31 0.89 0.86 0.93
N GLY A 32 2.01 1.58 0.83
CA GLY A 32 2.08 3.00 1.17
C GLY A 32 2.75 3.34 2.49
N ASP A 33 3.33 2.38 3.21
CA ASP A 33 4.29 2.64 4.29
C ASP A 33 5.68 2.86 3.64
N ILE A 34 5.91 4.10 3.22
CA ILE A 34 7.06 4.53 2.41
C ILE A 34 8.30 4.72 3.29
N ASN A 35 8.09 5.21 4.51
CA ASN A 35 9.15 5.48 5.47
C ASN A 35 9.52 4.22 6.31
N GLN A 36 8.72 3.16 6.23
CA GLN A 36 8.86 1.86 6.91
C GLN A 36 8.77 1.94 8.44
N ASP A 37 7.98 2.85 8.98
CA ASP A 37 7.75 2.98 10.43
C ASP A 37 6.64 2.05 10.96
N GLY A 38 5.91 1.38 10.06
CA GLY A 38 4.84 0.45 10.39
C GLY A 38 3.45 1.08 10.45
N THR A 39 3.31 2.34 10.07
CA THR A 39 2.04 3.05 9.94
C THR A 39 1.98 3.68 8.55
N VAL A 40 0.80 3.68 7.92
CA VAL A 40 0.57 4.52 6.73
C VAL A 40 -0.05 5.82 7.21
N ASP A 41 0.67 6.94 7.12
CA ASP A 41 0.19 8.24 7.57
C ASP A 41 0.60 9.43 6.67
N ALA A 42 0.37 10.64 7.18
CA ALA A 42 0.64 11.88 6.46
C ALA A 42 2.13 12.07 6.11
N SER A 43 3.05 11.41 6.83
CA SER A 43 4.48 11.46 6.51
C SER A 43 4.77 10.68 5.22
N ASP A 44 4.15 9.53 5.01
CA ASP A 44 4.24 8.78 3.74
C ASP A 44 3.63 9.55 2.58
N VAL A 45 2.46 10.16 2.81
CA VAL A 45 1.80 11.03 1.81
C VAL A 45 2.73 12.16 1.41
N SER A 46 3.42 12.78 2.37
CA SER A 46 4.34 13.89 2.09
C SER A 46 5.55 13.47 1.26
N GLU A 47 6.06 12.24 1.42
CA GLU A 47 7.17 11.73 0.60
C GLU A 47 6.73 11.58 -0.87
N VAL A 48 5.56 10.98 -1.11
CA VAL A 48 5.05 10.78 -2.48
C VAL A 48 4.59 12.09 -3.12
N ASP A 49 3.97 13.00 -2.37
CA ASP A 49 3.55 14.31 -2.90
C ASP A 49 4.76 15.14 -3.35
N ASN A 50 5.85 15.13 -2.58
CA ASN A 50 7.10 15.79 -2.96
C ASN A 50 7.71 15.18 -4.22
N ASP A 51 7.74 13.85 -4.34
CA ASP A 51 8.30 13.18 -5.51
C ASP A 51 7.40 13.34 -6.74
N SER A 52 6.09 13.39 -6.56
CA SER A 52 5.11 13.71 -7.60
C SER A 52 5.29 15.14 -8.13
N TYR A 53 5.46 16.11 -7.22
CA TYR A 53 5.76 17.49 -7.59
C TYR A 53 7.05 17.61 -8.42
N ASN A 54 8.07 16.82 -8.07
CA ASN A 54 9.33 16.75 -8.81
C ASN A 54 9.26 15.86 -10.08
N SER A 55 8.11 15.24 -10.36
CA SER A 55 7.89 14.35 -11.51
C SER A 55 8.93 13.22 -11.59
N LEU A 56 9.23 12.59 -10.45
CA LEU A 56 10.12 11.43 -10.42
C LEU A 56 9.53 10.29 -11.23
N SER A 57 10.41 9.47 -11.80
CA SER A 57 10.04 8.33 -12.63
C SER A 57 11.07 7.21 -12.52
N GLY A 58 10.66 6.02 -12.98
CA GLY A 58 11.43 4.79 -12.86
C GLY A 58 11.18 4.06 -11.54
N TYR A 59 12.10 3.18 -11.18
CA TYR A 59 11.96 2.35 -9.98
C TYR A 59 12.36 3.12 -8.73
N VAL A 60 11.41 3.86 -8.17
CA VAL A 60 11.54 4.59 -6.89
C VAL A 60 10.49 4.09 -5.91
N LYS A 61 10.77 4.17 -4.61
CA LYS A 61 9.88 3.63 -3.57
C LYS A 61 8.51 4.33 -3.51
N THR A 62 8.43 5.55 -4.05
CA THR A 62 7.25 6.42 -4.10
C THR A 62 6.33 6.13 -5.29
N ASP A 63 6.77 5.28 -6.23
CA ASP A 63 5.91 4.69 -7.28
C ASP A 63 5.22 3.44 -6.71
N VAL A 64 4.03 3.66 -6.14
CA VAL A 64 3.23 2.64 -5.44
C VAL A 64 2.36 1.85 -6.43
N THR A 65 2.02 2.46 -7.57
CA THR A 65 1.30 1.79 -8.66
C THR A 65 2.19 0.87 -9.49
N GLY A 66 3.49 1.13 -9.51
CA GLY A 66 4.49 0.42 -10.30
C GLY A 66 4.43 0.76 -11.79
N ASP A 67 3.91 1.93 -12.16
CA ASP A 67 3.73 2.34 -13.56
C ASP A 67 4.91 3.15 -14.12
N ASN A 68 5.96 3.35 -13.30
CA ASN A 68 7.17 4.14 -13.53
C ASN A 68 7.00 5.66 -13.43
N PHE A 69 5.87 6.18 -12.97
CA PHE A 69 5.69 7.60 -12.73
C PHE A 69 5.20 7.82 -11.31
N VAL A 70 5.79 8.78 -10.60
CA VAL A 70 5.24 9.21 -9.31
C VAL A 70 4.22 10.31 -9.58
N ASP A 71 2.94 10.02 -9.39
CA ASP A 71 1.87 10.97 -9.67
C ASP A 71 0.73 10.96 -8.63
N ALA A 72 -0.34 11.70 -8.93
CA ALA A 72 -1.49 11.83 -8.03
C ALA A 72 -2.20 10.49 -7.73
N THR A 73 -2.01 9.47 -8.58
CA THR A 73 -2.57 8.14 -8.36
C THR A 73 -1.85 7.43 -7.22
N ASP A 74 -0.51 7.54 -7.11
CA ASP A 74 0.25 7.04 -5.96
C ASP A 74 -0.16 7.75 -4.67
N VAL A 75 -0.25 9.10 -4.71
CA VAL A 75 -0.68 9.91 -3.57
C VAL A 75 -2.06 9.46 -3.08
N SER A 76 -3.01 9.22 -4.01
CA SER A 76 -4.37 8.81 -3.66
C SER A 76 -4.44 7.44 -2.98
N ILE A 77 -3.53 6.51 -3.31
CA ILE A 77 -3.48 5.20 -2.66
C ILE A 77 -3.05 5.34 -1.20
N ILE A 78 -2.01 6.13 -0.95
CA ILE A 78 -1.47 6.34 0.40
C ILE A 78 -2.48 7.12 1.25
N ASP A 79 -3.07 8.19 0.71
CA ASP A 79 -4.07 8.98 1.43
C ASP A 79 -5.29 8.13 1.85
N ASN A 80 -5.80 7.26 0.97
CA ASN A 80 -6.88 6.35 1.30
C ASN A 80 -6.51 5.34 2.40
N ASN A 81 -5.28 4.82 2.37
CA ASN A 81 -4.78 3.87 3.37
C ASN A 81 -4.53 4.56 4.73
N ALA A 82 -4.03 5.79 4.72
CA ALA A 82 -3.87 6.63 5.91
C ALA A 82 -5.22 6.95 6.56
N ASN A 83 -6.22 7.36 5.76
CA ASN A 83 -7.59 7.56 6.23
C ASN A 83 -8.22 6.28 6.80
N SER A 84 -7.82 5.11 6.28
CA SER A 84 -8.24 3.80 6.77
C SER A 84 -7.44 3.30 7.98
N SER A 85 -6.47 4.08 8.47
CA SER A 85 -5.59 3.72 9.59
C SER A 85 -4.89 2.37 9.38
N VAL A 86 -4.36 2.16 8.17
CA VAL A 86 -3.57 0.96 7.87
C VAL A 86 -2.27 0.99 8.69
N ASN A 87 -2.00 -0.12 9.38
CA ASN A 87 -0.81 -0.29 10.21
C ASN A 87 -0.28 -1.72 10.09
N LEU A 88 1.01 -1.91 10.36
CA LEU A 88 1.67 -3.20 10.39
C LEU A 88 1.17 -4.05 11.56
N VAL A 89 0.77 -5.29 11.27
CA VAL A 89 0.44 -6.31 12.26
C VAL A 89 1.40 -7.49 12.13
N ARG A 90 2.02 -7.88 13.25
CA ARG A 90 3.02 -8.97 13.34
C ARG A 90 2.87 -9.73 14.67
N PRO A 91 3.43 -10.96 14.81
CA PRO A 91 3.40 -11.75 16.04
C PRO A 91 3.94 -11.04 17.28
#